data_AF-A0A963VX66-F1
#
_entry.id   AF-A0A963VX66-F1
#
_cell.length_a   1.000
_cell.length_b   1.000
_cell.length_c   1.000
_cell.angle_alpha   90.00
_cell.angle_beta   90.00
_cell.angle_gamma   90.00
#
_symmetry.space_group_name_H-M   'P 1'
#
loop_
_entity.id
_entity.type
_entity.pdbx_description
1 polymer ?
#
loop_
_entity_poly.entity_id
_entity_poly.type
_entity_poly.pdbx_seq_one_letter_code
_entity_poly.pdbx_strand_id
1 'polypeptide(L)'
;MHEPWTSGDLVDLALFGSTVGRGRPVDRLIDEIMQLCAPTLRPGVAFVEGRLSRAILLDLVALNEDDRLAATIEGVATFRRAMARPVDHVDHAAAACCEALKVAFFDLLDPADAVSIWSDVVGARCRALDEERRAVRDRHTVSPAVDRCRLFRLAVAERVFDTLNRDAAFVRERVGDAA
;
A
#
# COMPACT_ATOMS: atom_id res chain seq x y z
N MET A 1 19.59 3.70 8.27
CA MET A 1 19.17 2.43 7.67
C MET A 1 17.86 2.04 8.32
N HIS A 2 16.79 1.92 7.54
CA HIS A 2 15.52 1.38 8.03
C HIS A 2 15.61 -0.15 7.96
N GLU A 3 14.94 -0.86 8.87
CA GLU A 3 14.86 -2.32 8.78
C GLU A 3 14.18 -2.72 7.46
N PRO A 4 14.57 -3.86 6.87
CA PRO A 4 13.92 -4.39 5.68
C PRO A 4 12.48 -4.84 5.97
N TRP A 5 11.61 -4.77 4.96
CA TRP A 5 10.23 -5.25 5.08
C TRP A 5 10.20 -6.77 5.26
N THR A 6 9.56 -7.23 6.32
CA THR A 6 9.31 -8.66 6.53
C THR A 6 7.98 -9.09 5.93
N SER A 7 7.80 -10.39 5.69
CA SER A 7 6.48 -10.93 5.31
C SER A 7 5.39 -10.62 6.34
N GLY A 8 5.76 -10.54 7.63
CA GLY A 8 4.85 -10.14 8.69
C GLY A 8 4.42 -8.68 8.60
N ASP A 9 5.32 -7.78 8.21
CA ASP A 9 5.01 -6.36 8.02
C ASP A 9 4.06 -6.15 6.82
N LEU A 10 4.26 -6.92 5.75
CA LEU A 10 3.45 -6.85 4.53
C LEU A 10 2.03 -7.38 4.79
N VAL A 11 1.90 -8.48 5.53
CA VAL A 11 0.59 -9.02 5.92
C VAL A 11 -0.12 -8.05 6.88
N ASP A 12 0.60 -7.42 7.82
CA ASP A 12 0.02 -6.40 8.69
C ASP A 12 -0.45 -5.17 7.90
N LEU A 13 0.33 -4.72 6.92
CA LEU A 13 -0.07 -3.63 6.04
C LEU A 13 -1.36 -3.97 5.27
N ALA A 14 -1.46 -5.18 4.72
CA ALA A 14 -2.68 -5.68 4.08
C ALA A 14 -3.87 -5.74 5.05
N LEU A 15 -3.64 -6.23 6.26
CA LEU A 15 -4.66 -6.36 7.30
C LEU A 15 -5.20 -5.01 7.75
N PHE A 16 -4.33 -4.05 8.06
CA PHE A 16 -4.78 -2.74 8.51
C PHE A 16 -5.39 -1.94 7.35
N GLY A 17 -4.80 -1.97 6.15
CA GLY A 17 -5.39 -1.32 4.98
C GLY A 17 -6.81 -1.83 4.68
N SER A 18 -7.06 -3.13 4.87
CA SER A 18 -8.39 -3.72 4.67
C SER A 18 -9.41 -3.35 5.74
N THR A 19 -8.97 -2.91 6.93
CA THR A 19 -9.83 -2.65 8.10
C THR A 19 -9.97 -1.16 8.46
N VAL A 20 -9.11 -0.27 7.94
CA VAL A 20 -9.14 1.19 8.20
C VAL A 20 -10.30 1.89 7.48
N GLY A 21 -10.60 1.52 6.24
CA GLY A 21 -11.61 2.23 5.43
C GLY A 21 -13.05 1.80 5.72
N ARG A 22 -13.28 0.50 5.90
CA ARG A 22 -14.61 -0.09 6.16
C ARG A 22 -14.45 -1.38 6.95
N GLY A 23 -15.33 -1.61 7.93
CA GLY A 23 -15.39 -2.88 8.65
C GLY A 23 -15.56 -4.07 7.71
N ARG A 24 -14.85 -5.16 7.99
CA ARG A 24 -14.85 -6.40 7.20
C ARG A 24 -15.39 -7.60 7.99
N PRO A 25 -16.18 -8.49 7.36
CA PRO A 25 -16.46 -9.81 7.90
C PRO A 25 -15.17 -10.62 8.08
N VAL A 26 -15.06 -11.38 9.17
CA VAL A 26 -13.86 -12.16 9.53
C VAL A 26 -13.48 -13.17 8.45
N ASP A 27 -14.47 -13.89 7.93
CA ASP A 27 -14.35 -14.92 6.90
C ASP A 27 -13.83 -14.36 5.57
N ARG A 28 -14.17 -13.12 5.25
CA ARG A 28 -13.75 -12.45 4.01
C ARG A 28 -12.38 -11.78 4.12
N LEU A 29 -12.00 -11.35 5.32
CA LEU A 29 -10.77 -10.59 5.53
C LEU A 29 -9.52 -11.41 5.24
N ILE A 30 -9.51 -12.69 5.63
CA ILE A 30 -8.36 -13.58 5.43
C ILE A 30 -8.10 -13.80 3.93
N ASP A 31 -9.16 -14.11 3.17
CA ASP A 31 -9.07 -14.31 1.72
C ASP A 31 -8.63 -13.02 1.00
N GLU A 32 -9.14 -11.86 1.41
CA GLU A 32 -8.76 -10.55 0.85
C GLU A 32 -7.26 -10.27 1.09
N ILE A 33 -6.76 -10.47 2.30
CA ILE A 33 -5.34 -10.30 2.63
C ILE A 33 -4.46 -11.23 1.77
N MET A 34 -4.84 -12.50 1.65
CA MET A 34 -4.09 -13.46 0.83
C MET A 34 -4.05 -13.05 -0.65
N GLN A 35 -5.17 -12.54 -1.19
CA GLN A 35 -5.25 -12.07 -2.57
C GLN A 35 -4.41 -10.81 -2.80
N LEU A 36 -4.40 -9.88 -1.86
CA LEU A 36 -3.63 -8.63 -1.95
C LEU A 36 -2.12 -8.86 -1.89
N CYS A 37 -1.67 -9.86 -1.12
CA CYS A 37 -0.26 -10.22 -1.05
C CYS A 37 0.22 -11.00 -2.29
N ALA A 38 -0.69 -11.70 -2.97
CA ALA A 38 -0.39 -12.48 -4.16
C ALA A 38 -0.16 -11.58 -5.41
N PRO A 39 0.69 -11.99 -6.37
CA PRO A 39 1.43 -13.25 -6.43
C PRO A 39 2.80 -13.21 -5.73
N THR A 40 3.25 -12.03 -5.28
CA THR A 40 4.59 -11.76 -4.73
C THR A 40 4.86 -12.45 -3.40
N LEU A 41 3.85 -12.50 -2.53
CA LEU A 41 3.88 -13.21 -1.26
C LEU A 41 2.65 -14.12 -1.19
N ARG A 42 2.84 -15.36 -0.75
CA ARG A 42 1.76 -16.34 -0.58
C ARG A 42 1.66 -16.77 0.87
N PRO A 43 1.13 -15.91 1.76
CA PRO A 43 0.97 -16.28 3.16
C PRO A 43 -0.06 -17.41 3.28
N GLY A 44 0.22 -18.38 4.15
CA GLY A 44 -0.75 -19.42 4.49
C GLY A 44 -1.85 -18.89 5.42
N VAL A 45 -3.03 -19.52 5.41
CA VAL A 45 -4.18 -19.15 6.25
C VAL A 45 -3.79 -19.02 7.72
N ALA A 46 -3.14 -20.05 8.29
CA ALA A 46 -2.71 -20.04 9.69
C ALA A 46 -1.76 -18.88 10.04
N PHE A 47 -0.94 -18.43 9.09
CA PHE A 47 -0.08 -17.28 9.29
C PHE A 47 -0.91 -15.99 9.39
N VAL A 48 -1.85 -15.78 8.46
CA VAL A 48 -2.74 -14.61 8.47
C VAL A 48 -3.62 -14.60 9.72
N GLU A 49 -4.19 -15.75 10.11
CA GLU A 49 -4.97 -15.89 11.35
C GLU A 49 -4.15 -15.54 12.59
N GLY A 50 -2.88 -15.97 12.66
CA GLY A 50 -1.98 -15.61 13.74
C GLY A 50 -1.71 -14.11 13.82
N ARG A 51 -1.57 -13.44 12.66
CA ARG A 51 -1.41 -11.97 12.60
C ARG A 51 -2.69 -11.25 13.02
N LEU A 52 -3.85 -11.70 12.55
CA LEU A 52 -5.14 -11.13 12.95
C LEU A 52 -5.40 -11.30 14.45
N SER A 53 -5.15 -12.50 14.99
CA SER A 53 -5.29 -12.78 16.42
C SER A 53 -4.41 -11.84 17.26
N ARG A 54 -3.17 -11.63 16.82
CA ARG A 54 -2.26 -10.67 17.46
C ARG A 54 -2.77 -9.24 17.36
N ALA A 55 -3.29 -8.81 16.21
CA ALA A 55 -3.83 -7.47 16.04
C ALA A 55 -5.03 -7.21 16.96
N ILE A 56 -5.90 -8.21 17.16
CA ILE A 56 -7.01 -8.15 18.10
C ILE A 56 -6.50 -8.08 19.54
N LEU A 57 -5.55 -8.94 19.92
CA LEU A 57 -4.98 -8.96 21.27
C LEU A 57 -4.27 -7.64 21.65
N LEU A 58 -3.74 -6.92 20.66
CA LEU A 58 -3.08 -5.63 20.83
C LEU A 58 -4.04 -4.44 20.70
N ASP A 59 -5.34 -4.69 20.59
CA ASP A 59 -6.38 -3.66 20.41
C ASP A 59 -6.14 -2.77 19.18
N LEU A 60 -5.57 -3.34 18.12
CA LEU A 60 -5.37 -2.65 16.84
C LEU A 60 -6.55 -2.86 15.88
N VAL A 61 -7.28 -3.95 16.07
CA VAL A 61 -8.50 -4.29 15.32
C VAL A 61 -9.53 -4.81 16.30
N ALA A 62 -10.76 -4.32 16.19
CA ALA A 62 -11.88 -4.72 17.02
C ALA A 62 -13.15 -4.91 16.19
N LEU A 63 -14.16 -5.57 16.75
CA LEU A 63 -15.50 -5.59 16.17
C LEU A 63 -16.16 -4.22 16.37
N ASN A 64 -16.73 -3.68 15.30
CA ASN A 64 -17.59 -2.50 15.36
C ASN A 64 -19.04 -2.89 15.71
N GLU A 65 -19.94 -1.90 15.75
CA GLU A 65 -21.37 -2.09 16.05
C GLU A 65 -22.11 -3.00 15.06
N ASP A 66 -21.56 -3.24 13.87
CA ASP A 66 -22.12 -4.11 12.83
C ASP A 66 -21.53 -5.53 12.86
N ASP A 67 -20.83 -5.91 13.93
CA ASP A 67 -20.09 -7.18 14.05
C ASP A 67 -19.02 -7.37 12.95
N ARG A 68 -18.38 -6.29 12.52
CA ARG A 68 -17.31 -6.30 11.51
C ARG A 68 -15.98 -5.86 12.10
N LEU A 69 -14.90 -6.52 11.68
CA LEU A 69 -13.55 -6.14 12.06
C LEU A 69 -13.17 -4.80 11.43
N ALA A 70 -12.87 -3.82 12.28
CA ALA A 70 -12.41 -2.49 11.89
C ALA A 70 -11.15 -2.13 12.67
N ALA A 71 -10.28 -1.33 12.06
CA ALA A 71 -9.10 -0.82 12.74
C ALA A 71 -9.53 0.14 13.86
N THR A 72 -8.92 0.00 15.04
CA THR A 72 -9.06 0.98 16.13
C THR A 72 -8.27 2.25 15.79
N ILE A 73 -8.36 3.27 16.64
CA ILE A 73 -7.54 4.50 16.50
C ILE A 73 -6.04 4.16 16.44
N GLU A 74 -5.56 3.23 17.29
CA GLU A 74 -4.16 2.81 17.27
C GLU A 74 -3.83 1.94 16.04
N GLY A 75 -4.79 1.14 15.56
CA GLY A 75 -4.68 0.41 14.30
C GLY A 75 -4.52 1.35 13.09
N VAL A 76 -5.31 2.42 13.02
CA VAL A 76 -5.20 3.47 11.99
C VAL A 76 -3.84 4.17 12.07
N ALA A 77 -3.38 4.53 13.27
CA ALA A 77 -2.06 5.13 13.45
C ALA A 77 -0.93 4.19 12.99
N THR A 78 -1.04 2.90 13.33
CA THR A 78 -0.09 1.85 12.91
C THR A 78 -0.07 1.69 11.39
N PHE A 79 -1.23 1.67 10.74
CA PHE A 79 -1.36 1.66 9.29
C PHE A 79 -0.65 2.86 8.65
N ARG A 80 -0.90 4.08 9.15
CA ARG A 80 -0.28 5.31 8.62
C ARG A 80 1.24 5.27 8.76
N ARG A 81 1.77 4.81 9.90
CA ARG A 81 3.22 4.61 10.09
C ARG A 81 3.79 3.60 9.08
N ALA A 82 3.09 2.50 8.82
CA ALA A 82 3.51 1.51 7.82
C ALA A 82 3.48 2.08 6.39
N MET A 83 2.44 2.84 6.04
CA MET A 83 2.34 3.54 4.75
C MET A 83 3.47 4.57 4.56
N ALA A 84 3.89 5.25 5.62
CA ALA A 84 5.00 6.22 5.61
C ALA A 84 6.39 5.57 5.57
N ARG A 85 6.54 4.31 5.97
CA ARG A 85 7.84 3.62 5.99
C ARG A 85 8.38 3.45 4.56
N PRO A 86 9.63 3.84 4.24
CA PRO A 86 10.19 3.69 2.90
C PRO A 86 10.16 2.26 2.38
N VAL A 87 10.02 2.09 1.05
CA VAL A 87 10.19 0.79 0.40
C VAL A 87 11.68 0.49 0.30
N ASP A 88 12.11 -0.63 0.87
CA ASP A 88 13.47 -1.14 0.73
C ASP A 88 13.52 -2.16 -0.43
N HIS A 89 14.52 -2.04 -1.30
CA HIS A 89 14.68 -2.85 -2.50
C HIS A 89 15.70 -3.99 -2.36
N VAL A 90 16.24 -4.21 -1.16
CA VAL A 90 17.14 -5.35 -0.90
C VAL A 90 16.48 -6.69 -1.28
N ASP A 91 15.20 -6.87 -0.98
CA ASP A 91 14.39 -8.01 -1.44
C ASP A 91 13.35 -7.55 -2.46
N HIS A 92 13.51 -7.98 -3.71
CA HIS A 92 12.65 -7.58 -4.82
C HIS A 92 11.20 -8.06 -4.67
N ALA A 93 10.97 -9.23 -4.05
CA ALA A 93 9.63 -9.76 -3.88
C ALA A 93 8.87 -9.01 -2.77
N ALA A 94 9.55 -8.74 -1.66
CA ALA A 94 9.00 -7.94 -0.56
C ALA A 94 8.74 -6.48 -1.01
N ALA A 95 9.68 -5.89 -1.76
CA ALA A 95 9.51 -4.54 -2.31
C ALA A 95 8.30 -4.45 -3.24
N ALA A 96 8.16 -5.38 -4.19
CA ALA A 96 7.04 -5.39 -5.13
C ALA A 96 5.69 -5.60 -4.42
N CYS A 97 5.64 -6.46 -3.40
CA CYS A 97 4.44 -6.62 -2.57
C CYS A 97 4.12 -5.34 -1.81
N CYS A 98 5.12 -4.68 -1.21
CA CYS A 98 4.95 -3.43 -0.48
C CYS A 98 4.40 -2.32 -1.38
N GLU A 99 4.99 -2.16 -2.57
CA GLU A 99 4.53 -1.21 -3.58
C GLU A 99 3.06 -1.46 -3.93
N ALA A 100 2.71 -2.71 -4.27
CA ALA A 100 1.34 -3.07 -4.64
C ALA A 100 0.32 -2.76 -3.54
N LEU A 101 0.64 -3.09 -2.28
CA LEU A 101 -0.22 -2.80 -1.13
C LEU A 101 -0.38 -1.30 -0.92
N LYS A 102 0.70 -0.52 -1.00
CA LYS A 102 0.63 0.93 -0.85
C LYS A 102 -0.19 1.59 -1.96
N VAL A 103 -0.10 1.08 -3.19
CA VAL A 103 -0.98 1.53 -4.28
C VAL A 103 -2.44 1.20 -3.98
N ALA A 104 -2.73 -0.02 -3.51
CA ALA A 104 -4.09 -0.49 -3.25
C ALA A 104 -4.81 0.32 -2.16
N PHE A 105 -4.07 0.77 -1.13
CA PHE A 105 -4.63 1.53 0.00
C PHE A 105 -4.40 3.04 -0.07
N PHE A 106 -3.99 3.54 -1.22
CA PHE A 106 -3.68 4.95 -1.40
C PHE A 106 -4.85 5.86 -1.03
N ASP A 107 -6.06 5.50 -1.46
CA ASP A 107 -7.27 6.30 -1.27
C ASP A 107 -7.71 6.39 0.22
N LEU A 108 -7.00 5.71 1.13
CA LEU A 108 -7.22 5.76 2.59
C LEU A 108 -6.33 6.79 3.31
N LEU A 109 -5.42 7.44 2.59
CA LEU A 109 -4.53 8.46 3.15
C LEU A 109 -5.12 9.86 2.99
N ASP A 110 -4.82 10.74 3.94
CA ASP A 110 -5.09 12.17 3.78
C ASP A 110 -4.21 12.72 2.64
N PRO A 111 -4.71 13.66 1.80
CA PRO A 111 -4.01 14.12 0.59
C PRO A 111 -2.57 14.60 0.83
N ALA A 112 -2.30 15.20 1.99
CA ALA A 112 -0.97 15.66 2.38
C ALA A 112 0.03 14.49 2.59
N ASP A 113 -0.39 13.41 3.24
CA ASP A 113 0.44 12.23 3.49
C ASP A 113 0.65 11.43 2.19
N ALA A 114 -0.40 11.37 1.38
CA ALA A 114 -0.44 10.75 0.06
C ALA A 114 0.69 11.21 -0.88
N VAL A 115 0.94 12.51 -0.98
CA VAL A 115 1.96 13.08 -1.89
C VAL A 115 3.38 12.68 -1.48
N SER A 116 3.70 12.71 -0.18
CA SER A 116 5.03 12.33 0.33
C SER A 116 5.29 10.85 0.10
N ILE A 117 4.31 9.99 0.44
CA ILE A 117 4.44 8.53 0.31
C ILE A 117 4.61 8.11 -1.15
N TRP A 118 3.90 8.76 -2.07
CA TRP A 118 4.06 8.47 -3.50
C TRP A 118 5.38 8.95 -4.09
N SER A 119 5.86 10.10 -3.66
CA SER A 119 7.19 10.57 -4.09
C SER A 119 8.27 9.55 -3.75
N ASP A 120 8.14 8.91 -2.57
CA ASP A 120 9.03 7.83 -2.14
C ASP A 120 8.84 6.54 -2.96
N VAL A 121 7.60 6.06 -3.14
CA VAL A 121 7.31 4.84 -3.92
C VAL A 121 7.78 4.98 -5.37
N VAL A 122 7.47 6.10 -6.03
CA VAL A 122 7.91 6.38 -7.41
C VAL A 122 9.43 6.52 -7.48
N GLY A 123 10.03 7.25 -6.53
CA GLY A 123 11.48 7.45 -6.49
C GLY A 123 12.23 6.13 -6.30
N ALA A 124 11.75 5.27 -5.41
CA ALA A 124 12.33 3.96 -5.14
C ALA A 124 12.25 3.05 -6.37
N ARG A 125 11.09 2.99 -7.02
CA ARG A 125 10.91 2.21 -8.26
C ARG A 125 11.79 2.70 -9.41
N CYS A 126 11.94 4.02 -9.57
CA CYS A 126 12.84 4.59 -10.58
C CYS A 126 14.30 4.16 -10.34
N ARG A 127 14.76 4.17 -9.08
CA ARG A 127 16.12 3.74 -8.73
C ARG A 127 16.36 2.26 -9.02
N ALA A 128 15.45 1.38 -8.59
CA ALA A 128 15.55 -0.06 -8.85
C ALA A 128 15.62 -0.37 -10.35
N LEU A 129 14.86 0.36 -11.17
CA LEU A 129 14.87 0.19 -12.61
C LEU A 129 16.09 0.79 -13.30
N ASP A 130 16.66 1.88 -12.78
CA ASP A 130 17.94 2.39 -13.26
C ASP A 130 19.08 1.41 -12.96
N GLU A 131 19.04 0.71 -11.83
CA GLU A 131 19.96 -0.37 -11.49
C GLU A 131 19.78 -1.60 -12.40
N GLU A 132 18.54 -2.05 -12.61
CA GLU A 132 18.24 -3.11 -13.60
C GLU A 132 18.67 -2.69 -15.02
N ARG A 133 18.42 -1.45 -15.41
CA ARG A 133 18.82 -0.91 -16.72
C ARG A 133 20.33 -0.87 -16.88
N ARG A 134 21.10 -0.51 -15.85
CA ARG A 134 22.56 -0.62 -15.88
C ARG A 134 22.99 -2.07 -16.06
N ALA A 135 22.44 -3.00 -15.27
CA ALA A 135 22.74 -4.43 -15.34
C ALA A 135 22.34 -5.09 -16.69
N VAL A 136 21.34 -4.54 -17.37
CA VAL A 136 20.86 -4.98 -18.70
C VAL A 136 21.59 -4.28 -19.85
N ARG A 137 22.03 -3.02 -19.67
CA ARG A 137 22.88 -2.31 -20.64
C ARG A 137 24.19 -3.06 -20.86
N ASP A 138 24.72 -3.65 -19.79
CA ASP A 138 25.88 -4.54 -19.86
C ASP A 138 25.58 -5.85 -20.63
N ARG A 139 24.30 -6.19 -20.90
CA ARG A 139 23.84 -7.44 -21.56
C ARG A 139 23.11 -7.26 -22.92
N HIS A 140 23.01 -6.04 -23.46
CA HIS A 140 22.56 -5.76 -24.84
C HIS A 140 21.16 -6.29 -25.25
N THR A 141 20.13 -6.19 -24.40
CA THR A 141 18.73 -6.43 -24.81
C THR A 141 17.76 -5.45 -24.16
N VAL A 142 16.82 -4.86 -24.92
CA VAL A 142 15.74 -4.05 -24.36
C VAL A 142 14.77 -4.97 -23.62
N SER A 143 14.74 -4.87 -22.29
CA SER A 143 13.93 -5.74 -21.44
C SER A 143 12.48 -5.24 -21.35
N PRO A 144 11.46 -6.12 -21.43
CA PRO A 144 10.06 -5.82 -21.15
C PRO A 144 9.79 -5.10 -19.81
N ALA A 145 10.76 -5.13 -18.89
CA ALA A 145 10.73 -4.38 -17.63
C ALA A 145 10.70 -2.84 -17.83
N VAL A 146 11.35 -2.32 -18.87
CA VAL A 146 11.39 -0.88 -19.17
C VAL A 146 10.01 -0.38 -19.62
N ASP A 147 9.27 -1.16 -20.40
CA ASP A 147 7.89 -0.83 -20.78
C ASP A 147 6.94 -0.87 -19.58
N ARG A 148 7.14 -1.81 -18.65
CA ARG A 148 6.38 -1.86 -17.38
C ARG A 148 6.62 -0.62 -16.52
N CYS A 149 7.82 -0.03 -16.52
CA CYS A 149 8.09 1.23 -15.83
C CYS A 149 7.28 2.39 -16.41
N ARG A 150 7.24 2.49 -17.74
CA ARG A 150 6.50 3.56 -18.41
C ARG A 150 5.01 3.46 -18.12
N LEU A 151 4.47 2.24 -18.14
CA LEU A 151 3.07 1.97 -17.80
C LEU A 151 2.78 2.23 -16.31
N PHE A 152 3.66 1.83 -15.39
CA PHE A 152 3.50 2.13 -13.96
C PHE A 152 3.57 3.63 -13.68
N ARG A 153 4.54 4.36 -14.28
CA ARG A 153 4.63 5.82 -14.17
C ARG A 153 3.37 6.52 -14.71
N LEU A 154 2.83 6.05 -15.82
CA LEU A 154 1.59 6.59 -16.38
C LEU A 154 0.40 6.30 -15.46
N ALA A 155 0.24 5.08 -14.97
CA ALA A 155 -0.84 4.70 -14.07
C ALA A 155 -0.79 5.47 -12.73
N VAL A 156 0.41 5.65 -12.16
CA VAL A 156 0.60 6.43 -10.94
C VAL A 156 0.36 7.92 -11.19
N ALA A 157 0.86 8.46 -12.30
CA ALA A 157 0.61 9.86 -12.67
C ALA A 157 -0.88 10.13 -12.90
N GLU A 158 -1.60 9.23 -13.59
CA GLU A 158 -3.06 9.31 -13.76
C GLU A 158 -3.78 9.26 -12.41
N ARG A 159 -3.41 8.33 -11.52
CA ARG A 159 -4.05 8.20 -10.19
C ARG A 159 -3.81 9.43 -9.30
N VAL A 160 -2.58 9.92 -9.24
CA VAL A 160 -2.22 11.12 -8.46
C VAL A 160 -2.92 12.36 -9.05
N PHE A 161 -2.97 12.48 -10.37
CA PHE A 161 -3.66 13.57 -11.05
C PHE A 161 -5.17 13.54 -10.81
N ASP A 162 -5.79 12.36 -10.84
CA ASP A 162 -7.22 12.18 -10.53
C ASP A 162 -7.56 12.55 -9.08
N THR A 163 -6.73 12.16 -8.11
CA THR A 163 -6.94 12.50 -6.70
C THR A 163 -6.80 14.00 -6.47
N LEU A 164 -5.74 14.62 -7.00
CA LEU A 164 -5.55 16.08 -6.91
C LEU A 164 -6.66 16.87 -7.60
N ASN A 165 -7.21 16.36 -8.71
CA ASN A 165 -8.31 17.01 -9.42
C ASN A 165 -9.68 16.83 -8.73
N ARG A 166 -9.94 15.67 -8.10
CA ARG A 166 -11.15 15.47 -7.28
C ARG A 166 -11.17 16.43 -6.09
N ASP A 167 -10.02 16.64 -5.46
CA ASP A 167 -9.90 17.60 -4.37
C ASP A 167 -10.02 19.05 -4.85
N ALA A 168 -9.47 19.38 -6.02
CA ALA A 168 -9.67 20.70 -6.64
C ALA A 168 -11.13 20.97 -7.02
N ALA A 169 -11.88 19.93 -7.42
CA ALA A 169 -13.32 20.02 -7.66
C ALA A 169 -14.11 20.17 -6.35
N PHE A 170 -13.77 19.40 -5.32
CA PHE A 170 -14.38 19.46 -3.99
C PHE A 170 -14.15 20.83 -3.29
N VAL A 171 -12.96 21.41 -3.43
CA VAL A 171 -12.65 22.75 -2.93
C VAL A 171 -13.41 23.84 -3.71
N ARG A 172 -13.56 23.71 -5.03
CA ARG A 172 -14.37 24.67 -5.82
C ARG A 172 -15.86 24.60 -5.50
N GLU A 173 -16.39 23.40 -5.24
CA GLU A 173 -17.81 23.20 -4.88
C GLU A 173 -18.13 23.81 -3.51
N ARG A 174 -17.23 23.70 -2.52
CA ARG A 174 -17.44 24.30 -1.19
C ARG A 174 -17.07 25.78 -1.06
N VAL A 175 -16.16 26.29 -1.86
CA VAL A 175 -15.81 27.72 -1.87
C VAL A 175 -16.73 28.51 -2.82
N GLY A 176 -17.36 27.85 -3.79
CA GLY A 176 -18.34 28.45 -4.70
C GLY A 176 -19.72 28.73 -4.09
N ASP A 177 -20.09 28.05 -3.00
CA ASP A 177 -21.35 28.28 -2.26
C ASP A 177 -21.24 29.34 -1.15
N ALA A 178 -20.09 30.00 -1.01
CA ALA A 178 -19.84 31.06 -0.03
C ALA A 178 -19.67 32.46 -0.65
N ALA A 179 -20.18 32.67 -1.87
CA ALA A 179 -20.17 33.95 -2.57
C ALA A 179 -21.58 34.51 -2.79
#